data_AF-A0A1Q8KZE5-F1
#
_entry.id   AF-A0A1Q8KZE5-F1
#
_cell.length_a   1.000
_cell.length_b   1.000
_cell.length_c   1.000
_cell.angle_alpha   90.00
_cell.angle_beta   90.00
_cell.angle_gamma   90.00
#
_symmetry.space_group_name_H-M   'P 1'
#
loop_
_entity.id
_entity.type
_entity.pdbx_description
1 polymer ?
#
loop_
_entity_poly.entity_id
_entity_poly.type
_entity_poly.pdbx_seq_one_letter_code
_entity_poly.pdbx_strand_id
1 'polypeptide(L)'
;MRGSRYAAATARRRRPRTLDGVTTTERGADDGADLRDRPADDADTALAALAAQLDASVAALSSARRRVAELQELRAQGLSWREIVPREARPLIVETLTRTLDGLGAVGGRFRREEAVALHGEGESIAGIGRLFGVSRQRASAYLQEHQQLLERGASREDRPET
;
A
#
# COMPACT_ATOMS: atom_id res chain seq x y z
N MET A 1 -26.63 26.59 -23.95
CA MET A 1 -28.02 26.13 -24.18
C MET A 1 -28.01 24.60 -24.17
N ARG A 2 -28.79 23.98 -23.26
CA ARG A 2 -29.05 22.52 -23.09
C ARG A 2 -27.86 21.69 -22.56
N GLY A 3 -27.96 20.92 -21.48
CA GLY A 3 -29.09 20.62 -20.60
C GLY A 3 -28.66 19.56 -19.59
N SER A 4 -28.35 20.03 -18.37
CA SER A 4 -28.18 19.21 -17.17
C SER A 4 -29.49 18.48 -16.86
N ARG A 5 -29.42 17.16 -16.65
CA ARG A 5 -30.55 16.36 -16.13
C ARG A 5 -30.04 15.50 -14.99
N TYR A 6 -29.90 16.13 -13.83
CA TYR A 6 -30.03 15.46 -12.55
C TYR A 6 -31.45 14.87 -12.45
N ALA A 7 -31.55 13.55 -12.28
CA ALA A 7 -32.81 12.87 -11.99
C ALA A 7 -32.94 12.65 -10.48
N ALA A 8 -34.10 13.02 -9.96
CA ALA A 8 -34.40 13.23 -8.56
C ALA A 8 -34.37 11.96 -7.70
N ALA A 9 -33.79 12.13 -6.50
CA ALA A 9 -33.94 11.24 -5.37
C ALA A 9 -35.40 11.20 -4.89
N THR A 10 -35.95 10.00 -4.76
CA THR A 10 -37.29 9.77 -4.20
C THR A 10 -37.21 9.61 -2.70
N ALA A 11 -37.51 10.69 -1.98
CA ALA A 11 -37.70 10.69 -0.54
C ALA A 11 -39.00 9.96 -0.16
N ARG A 12 -38.89 8.78 0.47
CA ARG A 12 -40.02 8.18 1.21
C ARG A 12 -39.87 8.48 2.70
N ARG A 13 -40.65 9.46 3.16
CA ARG A 13 -40.91 9.70 4.58
C ARG A 13 -41.62 8.49 5.19
N ARG A 14 -41.03 7.85 6.19
CA ARG A 14 -41.74 6.99 7.16
C ARG A 14 -41.73 7.66 8.52
N ARG A 15 -42.94 7.88 9.06
CA ARG A 15 -43.17 8.42 10.41
C ARG A 15 -42.86 7.36 11.47
N PRO A 16 -42.45 7.78 12.69
CA PRO A 16 -42.09 6.88 13.78
C PRO A 16 -43.35 6.29 14.45
N ARG A 17 -43.26 5.03 14.88
CA ARG A 17 -44.15 4.45 15.88
C ARG A 17 -43.33 4.17 17.13
N THR A 18 -43.65 4.89 18.20
CA THR A 18 -43.15 4.68 19.55
C THR A 18 -43.96 3.54 20.18
N LEU A 19 -43.29 2.50 20.66
CA LEU A 19 -43.80 1.64 21.72
C LEU A 19 -42.63 1.30 22.64
N ASP A 20 -42.78 1.72 23.90
CA ASP A 20 -41.93 1.39 25.02
C ASP A 20 -41.94 -0.13 25.29
N GLY A 21 -40.79 -0.65 25.71
CA GLY A 21 -40.65 -2.03 26.16
C GLY A 21 -39.19 -2.41 26.38
N VAL A 22 -38.70 -2.10 27.58
CA VAL A 22 -37.38 -2.51 28.09
C VAL A 22 -37.26 -4.03 28.13
N THR A 23 -36.21 -4.59 27.52
CA THR A 23 -35.52 -5.79 28.06
C THR A 23 -34.09 -5.88 27.49
N THR A 24 -33.11 -5.76 28.41
CA THR A 24 -31.95 -6.66 28.56
C THR A 24 -30.92 -6.81 27.42
N THR A 25 -29.74 -6.24 27.70
CA THR A 25 -28.39 -6.64 27.25
C THR A 25 -28.22 -7.15 25.81
N GLU A 26 -27.79 -6.25 24.94
CA GLU A 26 -26.96 -6.60 23.78
C GLU A 26 -25.58 -5.94 23.95
N ARG A 27 -24.72 -6.63 24.70
CA ARG A 27 -23.27 -6.48 24.55
C ARG A 27 -22.89 -7.42 23.40
N GLY A 28 -22.90 -6.89 22.18
CA GLY A 28 -22.63 -7.66 20.96
C GLY A 28 -22.66 -6.82 19.68
N ALA A 29 -22.27 -5.55 19.77
CA ALA A 29 -22.24 -4.62 18.64
C ALA A 29 -20.88 -3.93 18.59
N ASP A 30 -19.86 -4.64 18.08
CA ASP A 30 -18.66 -4.00 17.49
C ASP A 30 -17.78 -4.93 16.63
N ASP A 31 -18.00 -6.25 16.61
CA ASP A 31 -17.15 -7.19 15.84
C ASP A 31 -17.50 -7.28 14.34
N GLY A 32 -18.24 -6.30 13.83
CA GLY A 32 -18.76 -6.23 12.47
C GLY A 32 -18.34 -4.96 11.73
N ALA A 33 -17.19 -4.37 12.07
CA ALA A 33 -16.52 -3.43 11.16
C ALA A 33 -16.41 -4.14 9.79
N ASP A 34 -17.10 -3.55 8.81
CA ASP A 34 -17.53 -4.20 7.58
C ASP A 34 -16.34 -4.85 6.88
N LEU A 35 -16.43 -6.14 6.52
CA LEU A 35 -15.40 -6.83 5.71
C LEU A 35 -15.12 -6.09 4.39
N ARG A 36 -16.00 -5.17 3.97
CA ARG A 36 -15.82 -4.24 2.86
C ARG A 36 -14.88 -3.07 3.16
N ASP A 37 -14.80 -2.64 4.41
CA ASP A 37 -13.93 -1.53 4.83
C ASP A 37 -12.49 -2.00 5.05
N ARG A 38 -12.30 -3.27 5.43
CA ARG A 38 -10.96 -3.86 5.65
C ARG A 38 -10.00 -3.75 4.44
N PRO A 39 -10.41 -4.03 3.18
CA PRO A 39 -9.57 -3.78 2.02
C PRO A 39 -9.16 -2.31 1.85
N ALA A 40 -10.05 -1.37 2.16
CA ALA A 40 -9.76 0.06 2.11
C ALA A 40 -8.76 0.44 3.21
N ASP A 41 -8.95 -0.05 4.44
CA ASP A 41 -8.02 0.16 5.55
C ASP A 41 -6.62 -0.44 5.26
N ASP A 42 -6.58 -1.60 4.61
CA ASP A 42 -5.32 -2.25 4.18
C ASP A 42 -4.61 -1.43 3.10
N ALA A 43 -5.37 -0.83 2.17
CA ALA A 43 -4.86 0.06 1.13
C ALA A 43 -4.34 1.38 1.71
N ASP A 44 -5.07 2.01 2.63
CA ASP A 44 -4.65 3.24 3.30
C ASP A 44 -3.40 3.01 4.17
N THR A 45 -3.34 1.89 4.88
CA THR A 45 -2.14 1.47 5.61
C THR A 45 -0.96 1.26 4.66
N ALA A 46 -1.18 0.65 3.49
CA ALA A 46 -0.14 0.47 2.48
C ALA A 46 0.31 1.79 1.86
N LEU A 47 -0.59 2.74 1.67
CA LEU A 47 -0.31 4.07 1.17
C LEU A 47 0.55 4.87 2.16
N ALA A 48 0.21 4.83 3.46
CA ALA A 48 0.99 5.46 4.51
C ALA A 48 2.42 4.87 4.60
N ALA A 49 2.54 3.54 4.50
CA ALA A 49 3.85 2.89 4.46
C ALA A 49 4.66 3.30 3.21
N LEU A 50 4.00 3.47 2.06
CA LEU A 50 4.64 3.95 0.84
C LEU A 50 5.17 5.37 1.01
N ALA A 51 4.38 6.27 1.60
CA ALA A 51 4.82 7.63 1.90
C ALA A 51 6.07 7.64 2.80
N ALA A 52 6.04 6.88 3.91
CA ALA A 52 7.19 6.77 4.80
C ALA A 52 8.44 6.20 4.10
N GLN A 53 8.27 5.19 3.24
CA GLN A 53 9.38 4.62 2.46
C GLN A 53 9.91 5.60 1.42
N LEU A 54 9.06 6.43 0.80
CA LEU A 54 9.49 7.48 -0.12
C LEU A 54 10.35 8.52 0.61
N ASP A 55 9.92 8.98 1.79
CA ASP A 55 10.68 9.93 2.60
C ASP A 55 12.05 9.36 3.01
N ALA A 56 12.09 8.10 3.47
CA ALA A 56 13.34 7.40 3.79
C ALA A 56 14.25 7.27 2.56
N SER A 57 13.67 7.00 1.39
CA SER A 57 14.39 6.88 0.12
C SER A 57 14.98 8.23 -0.32
N VAL A 58 14.23 9.32 -0.19
CA VAL A 58 14.72 10.68 -0.48
C VAL A 58 15.90 11.03 0.42
N ALA A 59 15.79 10.75 1.72
CA ALA A 59 16.89 10.98 2.67
C ALA A 59 18.14 10.16 2.31
N ALA A 60 17.97 8.87 2.00
CA ALA A 60 19.06 7.97 1.63
C ALA A 60 19.74 8.41 0.33
N LEU A 61 18.98 8.71 -0.73
CA LEU A 61 19.50 9.14 -2.02
C LEU A 61 20.16 10.52 -1.95
N SER A 62 19.66 11.42 -1.11
CA SER A 62 20.32 12.70 -0.84
C SER A 62 21.69 12.52 -0.19
N SER A 63 21.80 11.56 0.75
CA SER A 63 23.08 11.20 1.36
C SER A 63 24.03 10.57 0.33
N ALA A 64 23.53 9.63 -0.49
CA ALA A 64 24.30 9.03 -1.56
C ALA A 64 24.81 10.09 -2.56
N ARG A 65 24.00 11.11 -2.88
CA ARG A 65 24.43 12.20 -3.77
C ARG A 65 25.57 13.04 -3.19
N ARG A 66 25.57 13.32 -1.88
CA ARG A 66 26.72 13.97 -1.23
C ARG A 66 27.97 13.11 -1.34
N ARG A 67 27.84 11.80 -1.10
CA ARG A 67 28.95 10.87 -1.25
C ARG A 67 29.50 10.85 -2.67
N VAL A 68 28.64 10.85 -3.68
CA VAL A 68 29.07 10.92 -5.09
C VAL A 68 29.96 12.13 -5.34
N ALA A 69 29.63 13.30 -4.77
CA ALA A 69 30.45 14.50 -4.90
C ALA A 69 31.84 14.31 -4.27
N GLU A 70 31.92 13.75 -3.06
CA GLU A 70 33.19 13.43 -2.40
C GLU A 70 34.04 12.46 -3.25
N LEU A 71 33.42 11.42 -3.81
CA LEU A 71 34.12 10.45 -4.66
C LEU A 71 34.64 11.12 -5.95
N GLN A 72 33.88 12.04 -6.53
CA GLN A 72 34.32 12.82 -7.69
C GLN A 72 35.53 13.69 -7.37
N GLU A 73 35.55 14.34 -6.20
CA GLU A 73 36.69 15.14 -5.74
C GLU A 73 37.94 14.28 -5.55
N LEU A 74 37.82 13.13 -4.87
CA LEU A 74 38.93 12.19 -4.68
C LEU A 74 39.46 11.67 -6.02
N ARG A 75 38.57 11.40 -6.98
CA ARG A 75 38.95 11.01 -8.34
C ARG A 75 39.67 12.13 -9.09
N ALA A 76 39.23 13.38 -8.93
CA ALA A 76 39.89 14.54 -9.53
C ALA A 76 41.29 14.78 -8.95
N GLN A 77 41.54 14.36 -7.71
CA GLN A 77 42.87 14.35 -7.07
C GLN A 77 43.78 13.21 -7.55
N GLY A 78 43.30 12.33 -8.44
CA GLY A 78 44.08 11.25 -9.04
C GLY A 78 44.02 9.92 -8.30
N LEU A 79 43.37 9.83 -7.13
CA LEU A 79 43.27 8.61 -6.33
C LEU A 79 42.51 7.51 -7.06
N SER A 80 43.04 6.28 -7.09
CA SER A 80 42.36 5.16 -7.74
C SER A 80 41.16 4.65 -6.94
N TRP A 81 40.23 3.94 -7.59
CA TRP A 81 39.10 3.32 -6.90
C TRP A 81 39.51 2.33 -5.81
N ARG A 82 40.64 1.62 -5.99
CA ARG A 82 41.18 0.72 -4.97
C ARG A 82 41.63 1.46 -3.70
N GLU A 83 42.02 2.73 -3.83
CA GLU A 83 42.37 3.57 -2.68
C GLU A 83 41.11 4.22 -2.07
N ILE A 84 40.13 4.58 -2.89
CA ILE A 84 38.93 5.30 -2.45
C ILE A 84 37.95 4.37 -1.72
N VAL A 85 37.54 3.26 -2.35
CA VAL A 85 36.43 2.41 -1.87
C VAL A 85 36.65 1.85 -0.45
N PRO A 86 37.84 1.37 -0.06
CA PRO A 86 38.05 0.89 1.32
C PRO A 86 37.93 1.98 2.39
N ARG A 87 38.04 3.26 2.01
CA ARG A 87 37.95 4.43 2.89
C ARG A 87 36.55 5.07 2.87
N GLU A 88 35.68 4.59 1.99
CA GLU A 88 34.29 5.06 1.92
C GLU A 88 33.57 4.75 3.23
N ALA A 89 32.92 5.76 3.81
CA ALA A 89 32.15 5.52 5.03
C ALA A 89 30.91 4.68 4.71
N ARG A 90 30.58 3.75 5.61
CA ARG A 90 29.43 2.86 5.44
C ARG A 90 28.11 3.60 5.74
N PRO A 91 26.98 3.18 5.13
CA PRO A 91 26.89 2.20 4.04
C PRO A 91 27.49 2.73 2.73
N LEU A 92 28.03 1.82 1.91
CA LEU A 92 28.54 2.21 0.59
C LEU A 92 27.40 2.79 -0.26
N ILE A 93 27.71 3.61 -1.28
CA ILE A 93 26.70 4.10 -2.23
C ILE A 93 25.93 2.93 -2.83
N VAL A 94 26.63 1.88 -3.28
CA VAL A 94 25.98 0.71 -3.90
C VAL A 94 25.03 0.00 -2.95
N GLU A 95 25.40 -0.12 -1.66
CA GLU A 95 24.53 -0.71 -0.64
C GLU A 95 23.29 0.16 -0.39
N THR A 96 23.49 1.48 -0.37
CA THR A 96 22.39 2.44 -0.19
C THR A 96 21.41 2.36 -1.35
N LEU A 97 21.90 2.28 -2.59
CA LEU A 97 21.06 2.13 -3.78
C LEU A 97 20.27 0.82 -3.76
N THR A 98 20.94 -0.31 -3.50
CA THR A 98 20.29 -1.62 -3.40
C THR A 98 19.19 -1.61 -2.35
N ARG A 99 19.48 -1.20 -1.11
CA ARG A 99 18.48 -1.15 -0.04
C ARG A 99 17.30 -0.23 -0.36
N THR A 100 17.56 0.91 -1.02
CA THR A 100 16.51 1.86 -1.41
C THR A 100 15.58 1.23 -2.46
N LEU A 101 16.14 0.59 -3.48
CA LEU A 101 15.37 -0.08 -4.53
C LEU A 101 14.58 -1.26 -3.99
N ASP A 102 15.19 -2.08 -3.13
CA ASP A 102 14.52 -3.21 -2.49
C ASP A 102 13.36 -2.76 -1.62
N GLY A 103 13.56 -1.72 -0.80
CA GLY A 103 12.52 -1.14 0.06
C GLY A 103 11.35 -0.58 -0.75
N LEU A 104 11.63 0.21 -1.79
CA LEU A 104 10.59 0.74 -2.68
C LEU A 104 9.86 -0.37 -3.44
N GLY A 105 10.59 -1.40 -3.89
CA GLY A 105 10.02 -2.55 -4.57
C GLY A 105 9.04 -3.32 -3.68
N ALA A 106 9.42 -3.58 -2.43
CA ALA A 106 8.60 -4.29 -1.46
C ALA A 106 7.33 -3.51 -1.09
N VAL A 107 7.47 -2.25 -0.67
CA VAL A 107 6.32 -1.44 -0.22
C VAL A 107 5.40 -1.08 -1.40
N GLY A 108 5.97 -0.72 -2.55
CA GLY A 108 5.18 -0.45 -3.77
C GLY A 108 4.48 -1.70 -4.31
N GLY A 109 5.07 -2.88 -4.14
CA GLY A 109 4.43 -4.15 -4.45
C GLY A 109 3.21 -4.42 -3.58
N ARG A 110 3.33 -4.19 -2.26
CA ARG A 110 2.19 -4.27 -1.33
C ARG A 110 1.10 -3.26 -1.70
N PHE A 111 1.44 -2.00 -1.88
CA PHE A 111 0.45 -0.95 -2.17
C PHE A 111 -0.37 -1.24 -3.44
N ARG A 112 0.27 -1.58 -4.57
CA ARG A 112 -0.45 -1.95 -5.80
C ARG A 112 -1.42 -3.11 -5.60
N ARG A 113 -1.08 -4.06 -4.73
CA ARG A 113 -1.95 -5.19 -4.44
C ARG A 113 -3.18 -4.76 -3.66
N GLU A 114 -2.99 -4.05 -2.55
CA GLU A 114 -4.11 -3.63 -1.70
C GLU A 114 -5.02 -2.63 -2.42
N GLU A 115 -4.44 -1.69 -3.18
CA GLU A 115 -5.20 -0.75 -4.01
C GLU A 115 -6.04 -1.47 -5.09
N ALA A 116 -5.48 -2.51 -5.73
CA ALA A 116 -6.23 -3.32 -6.69
C ALA A 116 -7.40 -4.08 -6.05
N VAL A 117 -7.23 -4.56 -4.81
CA VAL A 117 -8.29 -5.26 -4.07
C VAL A 117 -9.39 -4.29 -3.65
N ALA A 118 -9.02 -3.12 -3.12
CA ALA A 118 -9.97 -2.06 -2.78
C ALA A 118 -10.81 -1.64 -4.00
N LEU A 119 -10.15 -1.32 -5.12
CA LEU A 119 -10.83 -0.98 -6.38
C LEU A 119 -11.77 -2.11 -6.85
N HIS A 120 -11.35 -3.37 -6.73
CA HIS A 120 -12.21 -4.49 -7.10
C HIS A 120 -13.45 -4.60 -6.19
N GLY A 121 -13.27 -4.37 -4.88
CA GLY A 121 -14.35 -4.29 -3.89
C GLY A 121 -15.33 -3.14 -4.17
N GLU A 122 -14.84 -2.04 -4.74
CA GLU A 122 -15.63 -0.90 -5.21
C GLU A 122 -16.35 -1.16 -6.56
N GLY A 123 -16.13 -2.33 -7.16
CA GLY A 123 -16.81 -2.77 -8.38
C GLY A 123 -15.99 -2.62 -9.67
N GLU A 124 -14.72 -2.23 -9.59
CA GLU A 124 -13.86 -2.21 -10.76
C GLU A 124 -13.55 -3.61 -11.28
N SER A 125 -13.58 -3.76 -12.61
CA SER A 125 -13.23 -5.02 -13.25
C SER A 125 -11.71 -5.21 -13.29
N ILE A 126 -11.23 -6.47 -13.29
CA ILE A 126 -9.80 -6.79 -13.45
C ILE A 126 -9.20 -6.14 -14.72
N ALA A 127 -9.98 -6.06 -15.80
CA ALA A 127 -9.55 -5.40 -17.03
C ALA A 127 -9.49 -3.87 -16.88
N GLY A 128 -10.39 -3.28 -16.09
CA GLY A 128 -10.37 -1.87 -15.70
C GLY A 128 -9.13 -1.54 -14.88
N ILE A 129 -8.87 -2.31 -13.82
CA ILE A 129 -7.68 -2.19 -12.97
C ILE A 129 -6.40 -2.27 -13.81
N GLY A 130 -6.30 -3.25 -14.72
CA GLY A 130 -5.15 -3.35 -15.63
C GLY A 130 -4.91 -2.09 -16.46
N ARG A 131 -5.98 -1.48 -16.99
CA ARG A 131 -5.87 -0.21 -17.75
C ARG A 131 -5.46 0.96 -16.86
N LEU A 132 -6.06 1.10 -15.67
CA LEU A 132 -5.73 2.17 -14.72
C LEU A 132 -4.27 2.12 -14.29
N PHE A 133 -3.75 0.92 -14.03
CA PHE A 133 -2.39 0.72 -13.53
C PHE A 133 -1.34 0.62 -14.66
N GLY A 134 -1.77 0.63 -15.93
CA GLY A 134 -0.87 0.43 -17.07
C GLY A 134 -0.23 -0.96 -17.12
N VAL A 135 -0.92 -1.99 -16.60
CA VAL A 135 -0.45 -3.37 -16.56
C VAL A 135 -1.37 -4.32 -17.32
N SER A 136 -0.89 -5.51 -17.65
CA SER A 136 -1.72 -6.52 -18.31
C SER A 136 -2.84 -7.02 -17.39
N ARG A 137 -3.92 -7.56 -17.99
CA ARG A 137 -5.00 -8.22 -17.24
C ARG A 137 -4.48 -9.37 -16.35
N GLN A 138 -3.48 -10.10 -16.83
CA GLN A 138 -2.83 -11.17 -16.07
C GLN A 138 -2.16 -10.64 -14.81
N ARG A 139 -1.45 -9.50 -14.93
CA ARG A 139 -0.79 -8.88 -13.78
C ARG A 139 -1.79 -8.33 -12.77
N ALA A 140 -2.86 -7.70 -13.23
CA ALA A 140 -3.96 -7.27 -12.36
C ALA A 140 -4.60 -8.47 -11.64
N SER A 141 -4.89 -9.56 -12.35
CA SER A 141 -5.43 -10.78 -11.74
C SER A 141 -4.50 -11.38 -10.68
N ALA A 142 -3.19 -11.31 -10.88
CA ALA A 142 -2.21 -11.82 -9.93
C ALA A 142 -2.27 -11.07 -8.59
N TYR A 143 -2.50 -9.75 -8.60
CA TYR A 143 -2.65 -8.97 -7.36
C TYR A 143 -3.78 -9.50 -6.48
N LEU A 144 -4.97 -9.73 -7.05
CA LEU A 144 -6.10 -10.26 -6.30
C LEU A 144 -5.83 -11.67 -5.75
N GLN A 145 -5.20 -12.53 -6.55
CA GLN A 145 -4.84 -13.88 -6.14
C GLN A 145 -3.79 -13.89 -5.01
N GLU A 146 -2.78 -13.04 -5.09
CA GLU A 146 -1.76 -12.89 -4.06
C GLU A 146 -2.38 -12.45 -2.73
N HIS A 147 -3.33 -11.51 -2.74
CA HIS A 147 -4.02 -11.07 -1.52
C HIS A 147 -4.83 -12.20 -0.90
N GLN A 148 -5.62 -12.92 -1.72
CA GLN A 148 -6.40 -14.06 -1.25
C GLN A 148 -5.51 -15.15 -0.61
N GLN A 149 -4.36 -15.47 -1.21
CA GLN A 149 -3.40 -16.42 -0.63
C GLN A 149 -2.80 -15.93 0.69
N LEU A 150 -2.62 -14.63 0.87
CA LEU A 150 -2.13 -14.06 2.12
C LEU A 150 -3.17 -14.18 3.24
N LEU A 151 -4.46 -13.96 2.93
CA LEU A 151 -5.55 -14.18 3.88
C LEU A 151 -5.62 -15.65 4.32
N GLU A 152 -5.55 -16.59 3.37
CA GLU A 152 -5.58 -18.03 3.65
C GLU A 152 -4.39 -18.51 4.51
N ARG A 153 -3.19 -17.97 4.25
CA ARG A 153 -2.00 -18.23 5.07
C ARG A 153 -2.10 -17.63 6.47
N GLY A 154 -2.75 -16.48 6.62
CA GLY A 154 -3.01 -15.85 7.92
C GLY A 154 -3.94 -16.72 8.77
N ALA A 155 -5.09 -17.12 8.21
CA ALA A 155 -6.06 -17.98 8.88
C ALA A 155 -5.45 -19.34 9.29
N SER A 156 -4.62 -19.93 8.43
CA SER A 156 -3.96 -21.21 8.73
C SER A 156 -2.91 -21.13 9.86
N ARG A 157 -2.42 -19.92 10.19
CA ARG A 157 -1.49 -19.72 11.32
C ARG A 157 -2.21 -19.53 12.65
N GLU A 158 -3.43 -18.99 12.62
CA GLU A 158 -4.24 -18.69 13.80
C GLU A 158 -4.91 -19.96 14.37
N ASP A 159 -5.15 -20.98 13.52
CA ASP A 159 -5.73 -22.28 13.89
C ASP A 159 -4.73 -23.31 14.50
N ARG A 160 -3.48 -22.92 14.75
CA ARG A 160 -2.51 -23.80 15.45
C ARG A 160 -2.54 -23.52 16.97
N PRO A 161 -3.13 -24.39 17.80
CA PRO A 161 -3.00 -24.26 19.24
C PRO A 161 -1.53 -24.50 19.63
N GLU A 162 -0.93 -23.54 20.34
CA GLU A 162 0.36 -23.73 21.02
C GLU A 162 0.21 -24.88 22.02
N THR A 163 0.93 -25.98 21.78
CA THR A 163 1.12 -27.11 22.71
C THR A 163 2.31 -26.89 23.60
#